data_AF-A0A4Y2HC70-F1
#
_entry.id   AF-A0A4Y2HC70-F1
#
_cell.length_a   1.000
_cell.length_b   1.000
_cell.length_c   1.000
_cell.angle_alpha   90.00
_cell.angle_beta   90.00
_cell.angle_gamma   90.00
#
_symmetry.space_group_name_H-M   'P 1'
#
loop_
_entity.id
_entity.type
_entity.pdbx_description
1 polymer ?
#
loop_
_entity_poly.entity_id
_entity_poly.type
_entity_poly.pdbx_seq_one_letter_code
_entity_poly.pdbx_strand_id
1 'polypeptide(L)'
;MIVFWSSTQAMQRPPNEYMQGACTRTKMRRTQKFGTEVPTEQLTSDAQMYLKAERKKIDASKIVKDITSNSGSATKYRNTFHTLQYKTEKLTPVEALTIFLEAGFTRNQCEIVRTGSKSITL
;
A
#
# COMPACT_ATOMS: atom_id res chain seq x y z
N MET A 1 40.46 8.63 14.34
CA MET A 1 39.84 9.89 13.91
C MET A 1 38.38 9.83 14.34
N ILE A 2 38.02 10.51 15.42
CA ILE A 2 36.66 10.52 15.98
C ILE A 2 35.93 11.66 15.28
N VAL A 3 34.94 11.34 14.45
CA VAL A 3 34.16 12.36 13.73
C VAL A 3 33.04 12.86 14.65
N PHE A 4 33.22 14.10 15.09
CA PHE A 4 32.30 14.89 15.89
C PHE A 4 31.08 15.26 15.03
N TRP A 5 29.89 14.76 15.37
CA TRP A 5 28.64 15.17 14.72
C TRP A 5 28.10 16.38 15.48
N SER A 6 28.35 17.58 14.95
CA SER A 6 27.79 18.82 15.49
C SER A 6 26.29 18.91 15.19
N SER A 7 25.56 19.23 16.24
CA SER A 7 24.12 19.44 16.33
C SER A 7 23.62 20.54 15.39
N THR A 8 22.79 20.19 14.41
CA THR A 8 21.57 20.92 13.99
C THR A 8 20.75 19.98 13.10
N GLN A 9 20.09 18.99 13.70
CA GLN A 9 19.25 18.06 12.95
C GLN A 9 17.89 18.72 12.70
N ALA A 10 17.80 19.50 11.62
CA ALA A 10 16.52 19.59 10.91
C ALA A 10 16.06 18.15 10.65
N MET A 11 14.80 17.82 10.97
CA MET A 11 14.19 16.50 10.79
C MET A 11 14.15 16.08 9.31
N GLN A 12 15.30 15.88 8.69
CA GLN A 12 15.39 15.35 7.34
C GLN A 12 15.09 13.85 7.41
N ARG A 13 14.07 13.47 6.65
CA ARG A 13 13.65 12.09 6.46
C ARG A 13 14.88 11.21 6.14
N PRO A 14 15.12 10.11 6.87
CA PRO A 14 16.20 9.21 6.53
C PRO A 14 15.98 8.65 5.11
N PRO A 15 17.05 8.50 4.29
CA PRO A 15 16.94 7.96 2.93
C PRO A 15 16.16 6.65 2.88
N ASN A 16 15.41 6.36 1.81
CA ASN A 16 14.60 5.13 1.72
C ASN A 16 15.44 3.84 1.95
N GLU A 17 16.69 3.83 1.50
CA GLU A 17 17.70 2.79 1.70
C GLU A 17 17.95 2.49 3.19
N TYR A 18 17.78 3.48 4.07
CA TYR A 18 17.92 3.33 5.51
C TYR A 18 16.86 2.39 6.12
N MET A 19 15.73 2.18 5.44
CA MET A 19 14.65 1.30 5.91
C MET A 19 14.39 0.13 4.96
N GLN A 20 14.74 0.27 3.69
CA GLN A 20 14.53 -0.75 2.67
C GLN A 20 15.50 -1.92 2.89
N GLY A 21 15.02 -3.16 2.88
CA GLY A 21 15.82 -4.36 3.16
C GLY A 21 16.09 -4.67 4.64
N ALA A 22 15.78 -3.76 5.58
CA ALA A 22 15.92 -4.04 7.01
C ALA A 22 14.81 -4.96 7.54
N CYS A 23 15.17 -5.90 8.44
CA CYS A 23 14.19 -6.73 9.15
C CYS A 23 13.36 -5.90 10.15
N THR A 24 12.22 -6.45 10.57
CA THR A 24 11.25 -5.79 11.47
C THR A 24 11.89 -5.29 12.76
N ARG A 25 12.74 -6.11 13.40
CA ARG A 25 13.47 -5.73 14.63
C ARG A 25 14.35 -4.50 14.42
N THR A 26 15.08 -4.45 13.31
CA THR A 26 15.98 -3.32 12.99
C THR A 26 15.19 -2.05 12.71
N LYS A 27 14.07 -2.15 11.99
CA LYS A 27 13.16 -1.01 11.76
C LYS A 27 12.65 -0.45 13.08
N MET A 28 12.14 -1.31 13.98
CA MET A 28 11.66 -0.89 15.29
C MET A 28 12.74 -0.20 16.11
N ARG A 29 13.96 -0.75 16.16
CA ARG A 29 15.08 -0.12 16.88
C ARG A 29 15.44 1.25 16.29
N ARG A 30 15.46 1.37 14.96
CA ARG A 30 15.76 2.64 14.26
C ARG A 30 14.65 3.67 14.46
N THR A 31 13.39 3.25 14.57
CA THR A 31 12.25 4.15 14.77
C THR A 31 11.89 4.38 16.24
N GLN A 32 12.56 3.72 17.17
CA GLN A 32 12.25 3.77 18.61
C GLN A 32 12.27 5.21 19.15
N LYS A 33 13.28 5.99 18.74
CA LYS A 33 13.43 7.40 19.15
C LYS A 33 12.23 8.26 18.73
N PHE A 34 11.76 8.07 17.50
CA PHE A 34 10.59 8.81 17.00
C PHE A 34 9.30 8.42 17.74
N GLY A 35 9.19 7.18 18.20
CA GLY A 35 8.04 6.73 18.99
C GLY A 35 8.00 7.29 20.42
N THR A 36 9.12 7.79 20.94
CA THR A 36 9.19 8.42 22.27
C THR A 36 9.18 9.94 22.22
N GLU A 37 9.72 10.53 21.16
CA GLU A 37 9.94 11.98 21.05
C GLU A 37 8.80 12.70 20.32
N VAL A 38 8.08 12.03 19.42
CA VAL A 38 7.06 12.65 18.57
C VAL A 38 5.66 12.16 18.94
N PRO A 39 4.69 13.06 19.16
CA PRO A 39 3.30 12.69 19.38
C PRO A 39 2.72 11.86 18.23
N THR A 40 1.88 10.88 18.57
CA THR A 40 1.29 9.96 17.58
C THR A 40 0.38 10.71 16.60
N GLU A 41 -0.28 11.77 17.05
CA GLU A 41 -1.12 12.66 16.25
C GLU A 41 -0.31 13.37 15.16
N GLN A 42 0.92 13.79 15.50
CA GLN A 42 1.82 14.42 14.54
C GLN A 42 2.28 13.41 13.49
N LEU A 43 2.70 12.22 13.93
CA LEU A 43 3.13 11.14 13.01
C LEU A 43 2.01 10.71 12.05
N THR A 44 0.77 10.67 12.51
CA THR A 44 -0.38 10.31 11.69
C THR A 44 -0.75 11.41 10.70
N SER A 45 -0.71 12.68 11.11
CA SER A 45 -0.90 13.83 10.22
C SER A 45 0.17 13.89 9.12
N ASP A 46 1.44 13.74 9.49
CA ASP A 46 2.56 13.75 8.54
C ASP A 46 2.47 12.58 7.55
N ALA A 47 2.08 11.39 8.04
CA ALA A 47 1.84 10.23 7.19
C ALA A 47 0.70 10.47 6.19
N GLN A 48 -0.39 11.09 6.62
CA GLN A 48 -1.51 11.43 5.73
C GLN A 48 -1.08 12.44 4.66
N MET A 49 -0.37 13.49 5.06
CA MET A 49 0.12 14.52 4.14
C MET A 49 1.11 13.95 3.13
N TYR A 50 2.05 13.11 3.58
CA TYR A 50 2.98 12.41 2.70
C TYR A 50 2.27 11.51 1.68
N LEU A 51 1.25 10.75 2.10
CA LEU A 51 0.48 9.89 1.20
C LEU A 51 -0.28 10.70 0.14
N LYS A 52 -0.83 11.86 0.51
CA LYS A 52 -1.53 12.76 -0.41
C LYS A 52 -0.57 13.44 -1.39
N ALA A 53 0.46 14.10 -0.87
CA ALA A 53 1.32 15.00 -1.65
C ALA A 53 2.39 14.24 -2.45
N GLU A 54 3.15 13.35 -1.82
CA GLU A 54 4.30 12.73 -2.47
C GLU A 54 3.94 11.46 -3.25
N ARG A 55 2.95 10.71 -2.78
CA ARG A 55 2.59 9.41 -3.38
C ARG A 55 1.32 9.46 -4.24
N LYS A 56 0.57 10.58 -4.23
CA LYS A 56 -0.76 10.71 -4.87
C LYS A 56 -1.72 9.57 -4.49
N LYS A 57 -1.56 8.99 -3.28
CA LYS A 57 -2.37 7.89 -2.76
C LYS A 57 -3.45 8.42 -1.83
N ILE A 58 -4.43 9.10 -2.41
CA ILE A 58 -5.53 9.74 -1.68
C ILE A 58 -6.31 8.71 -0.85
N ASP A 59 -6.59 7.54 -1.42
CA ASP A 59 -7.38 6.51 -0.72
C ASP A 59 -6.61 5.86 0.44
N ALA A 60 -5.29 5.68 0.30
CA ALA A 60 -4.46 5.24 1.42
C ALA A 60 -4.48 6.24 2.58
N SER A 61 -4.45 7.55 2.27
CA SER A 61 -4.58 8.58 3.31
C SER A 61 -5.95 8.56 3.99
N LYS A 62 -7.04 8.32 3.25
CA LYS A 62 -8.38 8.15 3.83
C LYS A 62 -8.44 6.95 4.77
N ILE A 63 -7.85 5.82 4.38
CA ILE A 63 -7.79 4.61 5.22
C ILE A 63 -7.02 4.90 6.52
N VAL A 64 -5.86 5.58 6.44
CA VAL A 64 -5.11 5.96 7.65
C VAL A 64 -5.97 6.84 8.56
N LYS A 65 -6.67 7.83 8.01
CA LYS A 65 -7.58 8.69 8.78
C LYS A 65 -8.70 7.88 9.46
N ASP A 66 -9.35 7.00 8.73
CA ASP A 66 -10.43 6.15 9.23
C ASP A 66 -9.96 5.24 10.37
N ILE A 67 -8.81 4.59 10.20
CA ILE A 67 -8.19 3.74 11.23
C ILE A 67 -7.83 4.55 12.48
N THR A 68 -7.31 5.78 12.32
CA THR A 68 -6.98 6.63 13.47
C THR A 68 -8.22 7.12 14.22
N SER A 69 -9.34 7.33 13.52
CA SER A 69 -10.60 7.78 14.13
C SER A 69 -11.42 6.65 14.75
N ASN A 70 -11.27 5.42 14.26
CA ASN A 70 -12.07 4.27 14.69
C ASN A 70 -11.21 3.01 14.78
N SER A 71 -11.04 2.49 16.00
CA SER A 71 -10.26 1.28 16.26
C SER A 71 -10.82 0.03 15.56
N GLY A 72 -12.12 -0.03 15.28
CA GLY A 72 -12.76 -1.14 14.57
C GLY A 72 -12.49 -1.16 13.06
N SER A 73 -12.15 0.00 12.47
CA SER A 73 -11.91 0.11 11.03
C SER A 73 -10.68 -0.68 10.59
N ALA A 74 -9.63 -0.77 11.42
CA ALA A 74 -8.42 -1.53 11.10
C ALA A 74 -8.72 -3.01 10.85
N THR A 75 -9.47 -3.64 11.75
CA THR A 75 -9.87 -5.05 11.63
C THR A 75 -10.76 -5.26 10.41
N LYS A 76 -11.67 -4.33 10.13
CA LYS A 76 -12.53 -4.37 8.95
C LYS A 76 -11.71 -4.38 7.65
N TYR A 77 -10.78 -3.43 7.47
CA TYR A 77 -9.92 -3.39 6.29
C TYR A 77 -9.05 -4.62 6.16
N ARG A 78 -8.53 -5.15 7.28
CA ARG A 78 -7.74 -6.39 7.28
C ARG A 78 -8.58 -7.57 6.77
N ASN A 79 -9.79 -7.73 7.29
CA ASN A 79 -10.67 -8.82 6.91
C ASN A 79 -11.11 -8.71 5.45
N THR A 80 -11.51 -7.53 4.99
CA THR A 80 -11.90 -7.33 3.58
C THR A 80 -10.73 -7.56 2.63
N PHE A 81 -9.52 -7.12 2.98
CA PHE A 81 -8.33 -7.38 2.17
C PHE A 81 -8.03 -8.88 2.06
N HIS A 82 -8.12 -9.63 3.17
CA HIS A 82 -7.97 -11.09 3.12
C HIS A 82 -9.06 -11.74 2.27
N THR A 83 -10.33 -11.37 2.43
CA THR A 83 -11.42 -11.89 1.60
C THR A 83 -11.18 -11.60 0.12
N LEU A 84 -10.75 -10.39 -0.24
CA LEU A 84 -10.48 -9.99 -1.62
C LEU A 84 -9.27 -10.70 -2.22
N GLN A 85 -8.21 -10.97 -1.44
CA GLN A 85 -7.05 -11.71 -1.92
C GLN A 85 -7.40 -13.12 -2.39
N TYR A 86 -8.32 -13.78 -1.68
CA TYR A 86 -8.74 -15.15 -2.04
C TYR A 86 -9.94 -15.18 -2.99
N LYS A 87 -10.65 -14.07 -3.12
CA LYS A 87 -11.73 -13.90 -4.10
C LYS A 87 -11.14 -13.48 -5.45
N THR A 88 -10.39 -14.39 -6.08
CA THR A 88 -10.15 -14.27 -7.52
C THR A 88 -11.49 -14.56 -8.19
N GLU A 89 -12.20 -13.51 -8.59
CA GLU A 89 -13.49 -13.63 -9.26
C GLU A 89 -13.24 -14.26 -10.63
N LYS A 90 -13.40 -15.59 -10.68
CA LYS A 90 -13.34 -16.33 -11.94
C LYS A 90 -14.62 -16.00 -12.67
N LEU A 91 -14.48 -15.28 -13.79
CA LEU A 91 -15.58 -15.08 -14.70
C LEU A 91 -16.03 -16.44 -15.21
N THR A 92 -17.34 -16.65 -15.27
CA THR A 92 -17.87 -17.78 -16.03
C THR A 92 -17.52 -17.59 -17.51
N PRO A 93 -17.44 -18.67 -18.31
CA PRO A 93 -17.07 -18.56 -19.71
C PRO A 93 -18.00 -17.63 -20.50
N VAL A 94 -19.28 -17.61 -20.11
CA VAL A 94 -20.31 -16.75 -20.69
C VAL A 94 -20.05 -15.28 -20.36
N GLU A 95 -19.79 -14.93 -19.09
CA GLU A 95 -19.50 -13.55 -18.68
C GLU A 95 -18.23 -13.02 -19.33
N ALA A 96 -17.19 -13.84 -19.39
CA ALA A 96 -15.95 -13.49 -20.08
C ALA A 96 -16.19 -13.25 -21.58
N LEU A 97 -16.97 -14.11 -22.25
CA LEU A 97 -17.33 -13.94 -23.65
C LEU A 97 -18.13 -12.64 -23.88
N THR A 98 -19.07 -12.31 -23.00
CA THR A 98 -19.85 -11.07 -23.08
C THR A 98 -18.94 -9.84 -23.01
N ILE A 99 -17.98 -9.81 -22.07
CA ILE A 99 -17.00 -8.72 -21.97
C ILE A 99 -16.18 -8.58 -23.25
N PHE A 100 -15.74 -9.70 -23.84
CA PHE A 100 -14.98 -9.68 -25.09
C PHE A 100 -15.80 -9.15 -26.27
N LEU A 101 -17.08 -9.53 -26.35
CA LEU A 101 -18.00 -9.04 -27.39
C LEU A 101 -18.32 -7.56 -27.22
N GLU A 102 -18.62 -7.11 -26.01
CA GLU A 102 -18.93 -5.70 -25.71
C GLU A 102 -17.73 -4.79 -25.97
N ALA A 103 -16.52 -5.25 -25.68
CA ALA A 103 -15.29 -4.51 -25.96
C ALA A 103 -14.84 -4.61 -27.43
N GLY A 104 -15.55 -5.35 -28.29
CA GLY A 104 -15.25 -5.49 -29.70
C GLY A 104 -13.93 -6.21 -29.99
N PHE A 105 -13.50 -7.10 -29.10
CA PHE A 105 -12.24 -7.82 -29.29
C PHE A 105 -12.34 -8.84 -30.43
N THR A 106 -11.28 -8.88 -31.24
CA THR A 106 -11.07 -9.96 -32.21
C THR A 106 -10.59 -11.23 -31.51
N ARG A 107 -10.81 -12.39 -32.13
CA ARG A 107 -10.38 -13.69 -31.60
C ARG A 107 -8.89 -13.72 -31.21
N ASN A 108 -8.01 -13.11 -32.02
CA ASN A 108 -6.58 -13.04 -31.72
C ASN A 108 -6.29 -12.20 -30.46
N GLN A 109 -7.01 -11.09 -30.26
CA GLN A 109 -6.85 -10.27 -29.06
C GLN A 109 -7.35 -11.00 -27.81
N CYS A 110 -8.43 -11.78 -27.92
CA CYS A 110 -8.90 -12.63 -26.83
C CYS A 110 -7.84 -13.66 -26.40
N GLU A 111 -7.16 -14.32 -27.35
CA GLU A 111 -6.11 -15.30 -27.04
C GLU A 111 -4.86 -14.64 -26.42
N ILE A 112 -4.51 -13.41 -26.83
CA ILE A 112 -3.43 -12.63 -26.19
C ILE A 112 -3.79 -12.29 -24.74
N VAL A 113 -5.02 -11.84 -24.48
CA VAL A 113 -5.48 -11.53 -23.11
C VAL A 113 -5.54 -12.80 -22.26
N ARG A 114 -6.00 -13.91 -22.83
CA ARG A 114 -6.08 -15.22 -22.17
C ARG A 114 -4.69 -15.75 -21.76
N THR A 115 -3.72 -15.70 -22.67
CA THR A 115 -2.35 -16.16 -22.38
C THR A 115 -1.60 -15.27 -21.38
N GLY A 116 -1.92 -13.97 -21.33
CA GLY A 116 -1.39 -13.03 -20.34
C GLY A 116 -2.03 -13.13 -18.94
N SER A 117 -3.24 -13.67 -18.83
CA SER A 117 -4.04 -13.65 -17.61
C SER A 117 -4.25 -15.05 -17.03
N LYS A 118 -3.46 -15.42 -16.01
CA LYS A 118 -3.57 -16.72 -15.31
C LYS A 118 -4.92 -16.95 -14.60
N SER A 119 -5.79 -15.94 -14.53
CA SER A 119 -7.07 -15.96 -13.80
C SER A 119 -8.31 -16.12 -14.67
N ILE A 120 -8.20 -16.05 -16.01
CA ILE A 120 -9.34 -16.17 -16.92
C ILE A 120 -9.33 -17.58 -17.54
N THR A 121 -10.02 -18.51 -16.88
CA THR A 121 -10.36 -19.81 -17.47
C THR A 121 -11.74 -19.71 -18.12
N LEU A 122 -11.76 -19.65 -19.46
CA LEU A 122 -12.94 -19.96 -20.28
C LEU A 122 -13.21 -21.48 -20.27
#